data_AF-A0A950Z8P5-F1
#
_entry.id   AF-A0A950Z8P5-F1
#
_cell.length_a   1.000
_cell.length_b   1.000
_cell.length_c   1.000
_cell.angle_alpha   90.00
_cell.angle_beta   90.00
_cell.angle_gamma   90.00
#
_symmetry.space_group_name_H-M   'P 1'
#
loop_
_entity.id
_entity.type
_entity.pdbx_description
1 polymer ?
#
loop_
_entity_poly.entity_id
_entity_poly.type
_entity_poly.pdbx_seq_one_letter_code
_entity_poly.pdbx_strand_id
1 'polypeptide(L)'
;MNAAARHLLAVPGGVLQLLRYTVGRHAFDDVARLERYLHHFGARRLVHGHTPHGGDEPAAAHDGRVVSYDGRFSRFWTRDEGDTSGPVGATIALLPPLETAEA
;
A
#
# COMPACT_ATOMS: atom_id res chain seq x y z
N MET A 1 -22.22 1.27 8.97
CA MET A 1 -21.25 0.36 9.62
C MET A 1 -21.75 -1.08 9.52
N ASN A 2 -20.95 -2.02 9.01
CA ASN A 2 -21.38 -3.41 8.80
C ASN A 2 -21.38 -4.22 10.12
N ALA A 3 -21.98 -5.42 10.10
CA ALA A 3 -22.14 -6.26 11.30
C ALA A 3 -20.80 -6.66 11.94
N ALA A 4 -19.78 -6.96 11.12
CA ALA A 4 -18.44 -7.31 11.59
C ALA A 4 -17.78 -6.14 12.36
N ALA A 5 -17.91 -4.92 11.85
CA ALA A 5 -17.41 -3.72 12.53
C ALA A 5 -18.11 -3.47 13.88
N ARG A 6 -19.43 -3.68 13.95
CA ARG A 6 -20.16 -3.60 15.23
C ARG A 6 -19.69 -4.63 16.24
N HIS A 7 -19.44 -5.86 15.79
CA HIS A 7 -18.93 -6.93 16.66
C HIS A 7 -17.53 -6.58 17.20
N LEU A 8 -16.62 -6.12 16.34
CA LEU A 8 -15.27 -5.72 16.75
C LEU A 8 -15.27 -4.54 17.74
N LEU A 9 -16.19 -3.60 17.61
CA LEU A 9 -16.29 -2.49 18.57
C LEU A 9 -16.88 -2.91 19.93
N ALA A 10 -17.53 -4.08 20.02
CA ALA A 10 -18.11 -4.59 21.25
C ALA A 10 -17.14 -5.40 22.12
N VAL A 11 -15.94 -5.73 21.60
CA VAL A 11 -14.93 -6.52 22.33
C VAL A 11 -13.70 -5.68 22.69
N PRO A 12 -13.13 -5.84 23.90
CA PRO A 12 -11.90 -5.17 24.28
C PRO A 12 -10.79 -5.38 23.24
N GLY A 13 -10.16 -4.28 22.80
CA GLY A 13 -9.09 -4.31 21.79
C GLY A 13 -9.56 -4.41 20.33
N GLY A 14 -10.83 -4.69 20.05
CA GLY A 14 -11.31 -4.84 18.68
C GLY A 14 -11.30 -3.53 17.87
N VAL A 15 -11.26 -2.37 18.53
CA VAL A 15 -10.98 -1.07 17.89
C VAL A 15 -9.61 -1.04 17.22
N LEU A 16 -8.57 -1.68 17.77
CA LEU A 16 -7.24 -1.73 17.16
C LEU A 16 -7.26 -2.58 15.89
N GLN A 17 -8.02 -3.66 15.90
CA GLN A 17 -8.21 -4.52 14.74
C GLN A 17 -9.03 -3.79 13.66
N LEU A 18 -10.07 -3.06 14.05
CA LEU A 18 -10.82 -2.20 13.14
C LEU A 18 -9.94 -1.11 12.53
N LEU A 19 -9.10 -0.48 13.36
CA LEU A 19 -8.17 0.56 12.93
C LEU A 19 -7.19 0.03 11.89
N ARG A 20 -6.66 -1.20 12.05
CA ARG A 20 -5.82 -1.86 11.03
C ARG A 20 -6.52 -1.88 9.67
N TYR A 21 -7.79 -2.27 9.62
CA TYR A 21 -8.53 -2.29 8.35
C TYR A 21 -8.94 -0.89 7.85
N THR A 22 -8.84 0.16 8.65
CA THR A 22 -9.08 1.54 8.20
C THR A 22 -7.80 2.31 7.85
N VAL A 23 -6.64 1.90 8.35
CA VAL A 23 -5.37 2.51 7.96
C VAL A 23 -4.93 1.96 6.60
N GLY A 24 -4.52 2.86 5.70
CA GLY A 24 -4.19 2.53 4.31
C GLY A 24 -3.17 1.40 4.15
N ARG A 25 -2.30 1.20 5.16
CA ARG A 25 -1.29 0.12 5.21
C ARG A 25 -1.88 -1.29 5.05
N HIS A 26 -3.04 -1.58 5.65
CA HIS A 26 -3.62 -2.93 5.68
C HIS A 26 -4.99 -3.00 5.01
N ALA A 27 -5.43 -1.89 4.39
CA ALA A 27 -6.73 -1.81 3.74
C ALA A 27 -6.90 -2.87 2.64
N PHE A 28 -5.80 -3.38 2.08
CA PHE A 28 -5.79 -4.37 1.00
C PHE A 28 -5.15 -5.71 1.38
N ASP A 29 -4.98 -6.02 2.67
CA ASP A 29 -4.63 -7.38 3.10
C ASP A 29 -5.79 -8.36 2.79
N ASP A 30 -7.04 -7.86 2.81
CA ASP A 30 -8.22 -8.56 2.32
C ASP A 30 -8.34 -8.45 0.79
N VAL A 31 -8.07 -9.56 0.10
CA VAL A 31 -8.14 -9.65 -1.36
C VAL A 31 -9.53 -9.27 -1.90
N ALA A 32 -10.62 -9.62 -1.22
CA ALA A 32 -11.96 -9.31 -1.70
C ALA A 32 -12.23 -7.80 -1.70
N ARG A 33 -11.60 -7.06 -0.77
CA ARG A 33 -11.64 -5.60 -0.76
C ARG A 33 -10.81 -4.98 -1.87
N LEU A 34 -9.63 -5.53 -2.14
CA LEU A 34 -8.82 -5.13 -3.30
C LEU A 34 -9.59 -5.31 -4.61
N GLU A 35 -10.24 -6.47 -4.81
CA GLU A 35 -11.05 -6.73 -6.00
C GLU A 35 -12.13 -5.67 -6.22
N ARG A 36 -12.93 -5.39 -5.17
CA ARG A 36 -13.99 -4.38 -5.24
C ARG A 36 -13.44 -2.99 -5.56
N TYR A 37 -12.30 -2.63 -4.96
CA TYR A 37 -11.66 -1.34 -5.19
C TYR A 37 -11.16 -1.21 -6.63
N LEU A 38 -10.41 -2.19 -7.13
CA LEU A 38 -9.90 -2.22 -8.50
C LEU A 38 -11.03 -2.20 -9.52
N HIS A 39 -12.07 -3.02 -9.31
CA HIS A 39 -13.26 -3.02 -10.16
C HIS A 39 -13.95 -1.66 -10.18
N HIS A 40 -14.14 -1.02 -9.02
CA HIS A 40 -14.81 0.28 -8.92
C HIS A 40 -14.10 1.37 -9.75
N PHE A 41 -12.77 1.38 -9.76
CA PHE A 41 -11.98 2.35 -10.52
C PHE A 41 -11.61 1.90 -11.93
N GLY A 42 -12.07 0.73 -12.39
CA GLY A 42 -11.65 0.14 -13.66
C GLY A 42 -10.14 -0.12 -13.74
N ALA A 43 -9.48 -0.28 -12.60
CA ALA A 43 -8.03 -0.43 -12.48
C ALA A 43 -7.63 -1.92 -12.42
N ARG A 44 -6.40 -2.23 -12.82
CA ARG A 44 -5.84 -3.60 -12.73
C ARG A 44 -4.88 -3.78 -11.57
N ARG A 45 -4.25 -2.67 -11.13
CA ARG A 45 -3.26 -2.62 -10.06
C ARG A 45 -3.42 -1.35 -9.26
N LEU A 46 -3.05 -1.42 -7.98
CA LEU A 46 -2.89 -0.29 -7.09
C LEU A 46 -1.40 -0.05 -6.88
N VAL A 47 -0.93 1.15 -7.23
CA VAL A 47 0.42 1.62 -6.94
C VAL A 47 0.31 2.69 -5.86
N HIS A 48 1.10 2.59 -4.80
CA HIS A 48 1.06 3.54 -3.69
C HIS A 48 2.45 3.77 -3.06
N GLY A 49 2.53 4.77 -2.18
CA GLY A 49 3.66 4.98 -1.27
C GLY A 49 3.16 5.09 0.17
N HIS A 50 3.85 5.86 1.01
CA HIS A 50 3.51 6.19 2.42
C HIS A 50 3.68 5.05 3.44
N THR A 51 3.85 3.80 2.98
CA THR A 51 4.06 2.64 3.84
C THR A 51 5.49 2.12 3.67
N PRO A 52 6.41 2.48 4.58
CA PRO A 52 7.82 2.15 4.44
C PRO A 52 8.11 0.65 4.56
N HIS A 53 8.92 0.14 3.63
CA HIS A 53 9.48 -1.21 3.61
C HIS A 53 11.00 -1.16 3.48
N GLY A 54 11.70 -2.23 3.86
CA GLY A 54 13.16 -2.30 3.87
C GLY A 54 13.79 -3.10 2.74
N GLY A 55 13.01 -3.52 1.74
CA GLY A 55 13.51 -4.23 0.58
C GLY A 55 14.15 -3.31 -0.45
N ASP A 56 15.02 -3.88 -1.28
CA ASP A 56 15.73 -3.15 -2.35
C ASP A 56 14.86 -2.90 -3.60
N GLU A 57 13.72 -3.57 -3.67
CA GLU A 57 12.72 -3.47 -4.73
C GLU A 57 11.36 -3.03 -4.16
N PRO A 58 10.44 -2.54 -5.01
CA PRO A 58 9.07 -2.20 -4.60
C PRO A 58 8.38 -3.40 -3.96
N ALA A 59 7.72 -3.17 -2.83
CA ALA A 59 7.02 -4.26 -2.13
C ALA A 59 5.72 -4.60 -2.86
N ALA A 60 5.63 -5.82 -3.38
CA ALA A 60 4.46 -6.33 -4.08
C ALA A 60 3.63 -7.28 -3.20
N ALA A 61 2.30 -7.21 -3.33
CA ALA A 61 1.36 -8.16 -2.74
C ALA A 61 0.29 -8.57 -3.76
N HIS A 62 -0.39 -9.70 -3.50
CA HIS A 62 -1.44 -10.26 -4.35
C HIS A 62 -1.01 -10.38 -5.83
N ASP A 63 0.10 -11.08 -6.07
CA ASP A 63 0.69 -11.28 -7.40
C ASP A 63 0.97 -9.97 -8.16
N GLY A 64 1.40 -8.94 -7.44
CA GLY A 64 1.76 -7.63 -8.00
C GLY A 64 0.58 -6.71 -8.30
N ARG A 65 -0.60 -7.01 -7.76
CA ARG A 65 -1.79 -6.15 -7.87
C ARG A 65 -1.79 -4.99 -6.88
N VAL A 66 -1.00 -5.09 -5.82
CA VAL A 66 -0.66 -3.97 -4.94
C VAL A 66 0.85 -3.82 -4.95
N VAL A 67 1.34 -2.62 -5.27
CA VAL A 67 2.77 -2.32 -5.32
C VAL A 67 3.06 -1.05 -4.53
N SER A 68 3.94 -1.16 -3.53
CA SER A 68 4.42 -0.04 -2.72
C SER A 68 5.80 0.39 -3.22
N TYR A 69 5.92 1.64 -3.63
CA TYR A 69 7.18 2.32 -3.99
C TYR A 69 7.64 3.26 -2.88
N ASP A 70 7.51 2.84 -1.62
CA ASP A 70 7.92 3.70 -0.51
C ASP A 70 9.42 3.66 -0.27
N GLY A 71 10.04 2.48 -0.20
CA GLY A 71 11.47 2.32 0.04
C GLY A 71 12.03 3.11 1.23
N ARG A 72 11.24 3.31 2.30
CA ARG A 72 11.56 4.18 3.46
C ARG A 72 11.60 5.68 3.16
N PHE A 73 11.22 6.12 1.98
CA PHE A 73 11.26 7.52 1.57
C PHE A 73 10.25 8.38 2.32
N SER A 74 9.07 7.84 2.68
CA SER A 74 8.09 8.60 3.46
C SER A 74 8.49 8.84 4.91
N ARG A 75 9.58 8.22 5.39
CA ARG A 75 10.06 8.42 6.76
C ARG A 75 10.86 9.70 6.95
N PHE A 76 11.09 10.51 5.92
CA PHE A 76 11.75 11.82 5.97
C PHE A 76 12.77 11.95 7.12
N TRP A 77 14.03 11.69 6.79
CA TRP A 77 15.21 11.91 7.63
C TRP A 77 15.42 10.87 8.74
N THR A 78 16.43 10.01 8.53
CA THR A 78 17.32 9.44 9.56
C THR A 78 16.92 9.79 10.98
N ARG A 79 16.22 8.89 11.67
CA ARG A 79 15.99 9.04 13.12
C ARG A 79 17.26 8.73 13.92
N ASP A 80 18.10 7.86 13.38
CA ASP A 80 19.32 7.36 14.02
C ASP A 80 20.49 7.32 13.02
N GLU A 81 21.73 7.42 13.55
CA GLU A 81 22.96 7.23 12.78
C GLU A 81 22.95 5.84 12.11
N GLY A 82 22.97 5.82 10.77
CA GLY A 82 22.96 4.60 9.96
C GLY A 82 21.64 4.24 9.29
N ASP A 83 20.54 4.96 9.54
CA ASP A 83 19.26 4.69 8.87
C ASP A 83 19.25 5.32 7.46
N THR A 84 19.56 4.53 6.43
CA THR A 84 19.56 5.03 5.05
C THR A 84 18.14 5.06 4.47
N SER A 85 17.89 6.03 3.60
CA SER A 85 16.79 5.89 2.63
C SER A 85 17.03 4.61 1.84
N GLY A 86 15.96 3.84 1.57
CA GLY A 86 16.06 2.67 0.69
C GLY A 86 16.54 3.06 -0.71
N PRO A 87 17.02 2.09 -1.50
CA PRO A 87 17.58 2.37 -2.82
C PRO A 87 16.54 3.03 -3.74
N VAL A 88 16.99 3.84 -4.69
CA VAL A 88 16.12 4.55 -5.65
C VAL A 88 15.18 3.59 -6.40
N GLY A 89 15.64 2.37 -6.68
CA GLY A 89 14.82 1.33 -7.31
C GLY A 89 13.60 0.89 -6.48
N ALA A 90 13.63 1.08 -5.16
CA ALA A 90 12.51 0.81 -4.27
C ALA A 90 11.50 1.97 -4.20
N THR A 91 11.84 3.16 -4.72
CA THR A 91 11.04 4.39 -4.57
C THR A 91 10.50 4.93 -5.90
N ILE A 92 11.14 4.58 -7.02
CA ILE A 92 10.79 5.07 -8.35
C ILE A 92 10.85 3.92 -9.35
N ALA A 93 9.86 3.85 -10.24
CA ALA A 93 9.95 3.11 -11.49
C ALA A 93 9.69 4.04 -12.66
N LEU A 94 10.42 3.81 -13.75
CA LEU A 94 10.15 4.44 -15.02
C LEU A 94 8.92 3.79 -15.65
N LEU A 95 7.95 4.60 -16.03
CA LEU A 95 6.90 4.13 -16.92
C LEU A 95 7.56 3.74 -18.26
N PRO A 96 7.15 2.61 -18.89
CA PRO A 96 7.52 2.37 -20.28
C PRO A 96 7.07 3.57 -21.12
N PRO A 97 7.76 3.87 -22.23
CA PRO A 97 7.36 4.95 -23.13
C PRO A 97 5.86 4.88 -23.39
N LEU A 98 5.15 5.95 -23.04
CA LEU A 98 3.74 6.04 -23.37
C LEU A 98 3.69 6.20 -24.88
N GLU A 99 3.18 5.19 -25.59
CA GLU A 99 2.85 5.35 -26.99
C GLU A 99 1.87 6.52 -27.08
N THR A 100 2.36 7.68 -27.53
CA THR A 100 1.50 8.78 -27.93
C THR A 100 0.66 8.23 -29.06
N ALA A 101 -0.64 8.05 -28.84
CA ALA A 101 -1.57 7.79 -29.92
C ALA A 101 -1.35 8.88 -30.96
N GLU A 102 -0.82 8.53 -32.13
CA GLU A 102 -0.79 9.42 -33.28
C GLU A 102 -2.25 9.81 -33.55
N ALA A 103 -2.51 11.12 -33.50
CA ALA A 103 -3.80 11.74 -33.83
C ALA A 103 -3.92 11.98 -35.33
#